data_AF-A0A2S6QAE8-F1
#
_entry.id   AF-A0A2S6QAE8-F1
#
_cell.length_a   1.000
_cell.length_b   1.000
_cell.length_c   1.000
_cell.angle_alpha   90.00
_cell.angle_beta   90.00
_cell.angle_gamma   90.00
#
_symmetry.space_group_name_H-M   'P 1'
#
loop_
_entity.id
_entity.type
_entity.pdbx_description
1 polymer ?
#
loop_
_entity_poly.entity_id
_entity_poly.type
_entity_poly.pdbx_seq_one_letter_code
_entity_poly.pdbx_strand_id
1 'polypeptide(L)'
;MLDKFKAFFEDKGAIAEAADGVHTPDEFHIAAATLLVHAATVDANFDFLERSRIEWLCETQFGLGHDEAHALVVAAERETEESVQLLRYTSTIKDGFSYEERVHLMEMLWEVVYADEQVEAHEAMLMRRIAGLIYVDDRDSGLARSRVRERLQI
;
A
#
# COMPACT_ATOMS: atom_id res chain seq x y z
N MET A 1 6.19 -19.88 1.44
CA MET A 1 4.97 -19.28 0.81
C MET A 1 5.14 -17.78 0.51
N LEU A 2 6.36 -17.21 0.62
CA LEU A 2 6.71 -15.87 0.12
C LEU A 2 7.44 -15.94 -1.24
N ASP A 3 7.89 -17.14 -1.66
CA ASP A 3 8.68 -17.34 -2.88
C ASP A 3 7.87 -17.19 -4.18
N LYS A 4 6.54 -17.31 -4.12
CA LYS A 4 5.68 -17.15 -5.30
C LYS A 4 5.46 -15.69 -5.69
N PHE A 5 5.50 -14.77 -4.71
CA PHE A 5 5.39 -13.35 -4.98
C PHE A 5 6.66 -12.82 -5.63
N LYS A 6 7.83 -13.21 -5.11
CA LYS A 6 9.12 -12.82 -5.70
C LYS A 6 9.31 -13.36 -7.13
N ALA A 7 8.92 -14.61 -7.39
CA ALA A 7 8.95 -15.19 -8.73
C ALA A 7 7.97 -14.54 -9.72
N PHE A 8 6.88 -13.94 -9.23
CA PHE A 8 5.90 -13.24 -10.05
C PHE A 8 6.40 -11.85 -10.48
N PHE A 9 7.16 -11.16 -9.61
CA PHE A 9 7.80 -9.89 -9.94
C PHE A 9 9.03 -10.06 -10.86
N GLU A 10 9.75 -11.18 -10.76
CA GLU A 10 10.84 -11.52 -11.69
C GLU A 10 10.32 -11.81 -13.12
N ASP A 11 9.13 -12.40 -13.28
CA ASP A 11 8.54 -12.77 -14.58
C ASP A 11 8.12 -11.55 -15.44
N LYS A 12 7.75 -10.43 -14.81
CA LYS A 12 7.46 -9.16 -15.51
C LYS A 12 8.68 -8.25 -15.69
N GLY A 13 9.81 -8.54 -15.05
CA GLY A 13 11.08 -7.83 -15.24
C GLY A 13 11.74 -8.02 -16.61
N ALA A 14 11.22 -8.94 -17.43
CA ALA A 14 11.76 -9.26 -18.75
C ALA A 14 11.36 -8.28 -19.90
N ILE A 15 10.74 -7.13 -19.60
CA ILE A 15 10.40 -6.11 -20.61
C ILE A 15 11.07 -4.74 -20.35
N ALA A 16 12.22 -4.71 -19.66
CA ALA A 16 13.00 -3.48 -19.55
C ALA A 16 14.51 -3.74 -19.63
N GLU A 17 14.99 -4.13 -20.81
CA GLU A 17 16.38 -3.82 -21.18
C GLU A 17 16.42 -2.41 -21.78
N ALA A 18 16.93 -1.43 -21.01
CA ALA A 18 18.12 -0.64 -21.33
C ALA A 18 18.11 0.79 -20.71
N ALA A 19 19.23 1.09 -20.04
CA ALA A 19 19.83 2.40 -19.74
C ALA A 19 19.29 3.21 -18.52
N ASP A 20 20.22 3.41 -17.57
CA ASP A 20 20.15 4.11 -16.29
C ASP A 20 19.21 3.52 -15.21
N GLY A 21 19.80 3.13 -14.08
CA GLY A 21 19.15 2.46 -12.95
C GLY A 21 18.19 3.34 -12.17
N VAL A 22 17.09 3.73 -12.82
CA VAL A 22 15.90 4.32 -12.21
C VAL A 22 14.72 3.47 -12.69
N HIS A 23 14.37 2.42 -11.94
CA HIS A 23 13.13 1.72 -12.20
C HIS A 23 11.98 2.65 -11.79
N THR A 24 11.24 3.16 -12.78
CA THR A 24 10.00 3.89 -12.49
C THR A 24 9.00 2.92 -11.88
N PRO A 25 8.39 3.23 -10.73
CA PRO A 25 7.34 2.39 -10.17
C PRO A 25 6.22 2.20 -11.21
N ASP A 26 5.73 0.98 -11.35
CA ASP A 26 4.60 0.71 -12.24
C ASP A 26 3.28 1.29 -11.68
N GLU A 27 2.23 1.29 -12.50
CA GLU A 27 0.92 1.86 -12.16
C GLU A 27 0.32 1.23 -10.88
N PHE A 28 0.65 -0.03 -10.62
CA PHE A 28 0.18 -0.80 -9.47
C PHE A 28 0.89 -0.38 -8.17
N HIS A 29 2.21 -0.20 -8.22
CA HIS A 29 2.98 0.34 -7.10
C HIS A 29 2.53 1.76 -6.75
N ILE A 30 2.32 2.62 -7.76
CA ILE A 30 1.77 3.96 -7.54
C ILE A 30 0.39 3.88 -6.88
N ALA A 31 -0.52 3.06 -7.41
CA ALA A 31 -1.85 2.93 -6.82
C ALA A 31 -1.82 2.43 -5.38
N ALA A 32 -0.99 1.44 -5.07
CA ALA A 32 -0.84 0.92 -3.71
C ALA A 32 -0.24 1.98 -2.77
N ALA A 33 0.86 2.62 -3.17
CA ALA A 33 1.50 3.67 -2.38
C ALA A 33 0.58 4.87 -2.15
N THR A 34 -0.19 5.29 -3.15
CA THR A 34 -1.19 6.36 -3.00
C THR A 34 -2.29 5.98 -2.02
N LEU A 35 -2.73 4.71 -1.97
CA LEU A 35 -3.68 4.27 -0.96
C LEU A 35 -3.08 4.28 0.46
N LEU A 36 -1.80 3.90 0.61
CA LEU A 36 -1.09 3.95 1.89
C LEU A 36 -0.92 5.39 2.37
N VAL A 37 -0.47 6.30 1.50
CA VAL A 37 -0.33 7.73 1.81
C VAL A 37 -1.70 8.35 2.11
N HIS A 38 -2.73 8.01 1.34
CA HIS A 38 -4.09 8.47 1.62
C HIS A 38 -4.58 8.01 2.99
N ALA A 39 -4.27 6.77 3.40
CA ALA A 39 -4.62 6.28 4.73
C ALA A 39 -3.89 7.03 5.86
N ALA A 40 -2.62 7.37 5.64
CA ALA A 40 -1.84 8.16 6.60
C ALA A 40 -2.25 9.65 6.66
N THR A 41 -2.87 10.20 5.63
CA THR A 41 -3.15 11.65 5.51
C THR A 41 -4.59 12.04 5.88
N VAL A 42 -5.45 11.08 6.27
CA VAL A 42 -6.88 11.36 6.47
C VAL A 42 -7.14 12.39 7.57
N ASP A 43 -6.33 12.43 8.62
CA ASP A 43 -6.52 13.32 9.78
C ASP A 43 -5.78 14.67 9.66
N ALA A 44 -5.15 14.92 8.51
CA ALA A 44 -4.38 16.10 8.12
C ALA A 44 -2.91 16.19 8.59
N ASN A 45 -2.37 15.20 9.30
CA ASN A 45 -0.92 15.15 9.56
C ASN A 45 -0.31 13.93 8.87
N PHE A 46 0.59 14.17 7.91
CA PHE A 46 1.52 13.15 7.42
C PHE A 46 2.91 13.50 7.91
N ASP A 47 3.30 12.84 8.99
CA ASP A 47 4.53 13.06 9.70
C ASP A 47 5.65 12.12 9.24
N PHE A 48 6.81 12.25 9.88
CA PHE A 48 7.99 11.48 9.54
C PHE A 48 7.83 9.97 9.82
N LEU A 49 7.03 9.59 10.82
CA LEU A 49 6.83 8.20 11.23
C LEU A 49 5.98 7.46 10.19
N GLU A 50 4.87 8.04 9.73
CA GLU A 50 4.06 7.40 8.70
C GLU A 50 4.81 7.30 7.38
N ARG A 51 5.53 8.37 6.98
CA ARG A 51 6.37 8.33 5.79
C ARG A 51 7.39 7.19 5.87
N SER A 52 8.16 7.14 6.97
CA SER A 52 9.20 6.12 7.15
C SER A 52 8.59 4.71 7.15
N ARG A 53 7.37 4.55 7.70
CA ARG A 53 6.65 3.28 7.68
C ARG A 53 6.25 2.87 6.26
N ILE A 54 5.73 3.80 5.46
CA ILE A 54 5.33 3.52 4.07
C ILE A 54 6.57 3.22 3.21
N GLU A 55 7.65 3.99 3.36
CA GLU A 55 8.92 3.71 2.67
C GLU A 55 9.44 2.32 3.01
N TRP A 56 9.46 1.94 4.30
CA TRP A 56 9.85 0.59 4.73
C TRP A 56 8.93 -0.51 4.17
N LEU A 57 7.62 -0.26 4.09
CA LEU A 57 6.68 -1.18 3.46
C LEU A 57 6.98 -1.31 1.96
N CYS A 58 7.27 -0.23 1.25
CA CYS A 58 7.66 -0.26 -0.15
C CYS A 58 8.97 -1.05 -0.37
N GLU A 59 9.98 -0.85 0.48
CA GLU A 59 11.24 -1.60 0.41
C GLU A 59 11.01 -3.10 0.64
N THR A 60 10.26 -3.46 1.68
CA THR A 60 10.13 -4.86 2.11
C THR A 60 9.08 -5.66 1.36
N GLN A 61 7.99 -5.01 0.92
CA GLN A 61 6.87 -5.67 0.25
C GLN A 61 6.95 -5.60 -1.27
N PHE A 62 7.52 -4.51 -1.83
CA PHE A 62 7.69 -4.35 -3.28
C PHE A 62 9.11 -4.65 -3.74
N GLY A 63 10.06 -4.87 -2.81
CA GLY A 63 11.44 -5.19 -3.14
C GLY A 63 12.22 -4.02 -3.74
N LEU A 64 11.77 -2.79 -3.48
CA LEU A 64 12.38 -1.56 -3.98
C LEU A 64 13.63 -1.18 -3.17
N GLY A 65 14.59 -0.54 -3.83
CA GLY A 65 15.69 0.13 -3.14
C GLY A 65 15.22 1.35 -2.37
N HIS A 66 16.03 1.83 -1.42
CA HIS A 66 15.70 2.99 -0.59
C HIS A 66 15.29 4.24 -1.40
N ASP A 67 16.10 4.60 -2.41
CA ASP A 67 15.84 5.77 -3.25
C ASP A 67 14.57 5.59 -4.11
N GLU A 68 14.26 4.36 -4.54
CA GLU A 68 13.06 4.03 -5.32
C GLU A 68 11.79 4.07 -4.45
N ALA A 69 11.87 3.53 -3.24
CA ALA A 69 10.79 3.60 -2.25
C ALA A 69 10.50 5.06 -1.89
N HIS A 70 11.53 5.87 -1.63
CA HIS A 70 11.37 7.29 -1.38
C HIS A 70 10.72 8.01 -2.57
N ALA A 71 11.21 7.77 -3.80
CA ALA A 71 10.65 8.38 -5.00
C ALA A 71 9.17 7.98 -5.23
N LEU A 72 8.83 6.71 -4.96
CA LEU A 72 7.46 6.21 -5.02
C LEU A 72 6.55 6.93 -4.01
N VAL A 73 6.99 7.08 -2.76
CA VAL A 73 6.21 7.74 -1.71
C VAL A 73 6.01 9.23 -2.03
N VAL A 74 7.05 9.91 -2.51
CA VAL A 74 6.95 11.31 -2.98
C VAL A 74 5.96 11.46 -4.15
N ALA A 75 5.96 10.51 -5.09
CA ALA A 75 4.99 10.51 -6.18
C ALA A 75 3.56 10.27 -5.68
N ALA A 76 3.39 9.32 -4.76
CA ALA A 76 2.11 8.99 -4.15
C ALA A 76 1.51 10.15 -3.34
N GLU A 77 2.33 10.95 -2.66
CA GLU A 77 1.91 12.18 -1.97
C GLU A 77 1.35 13.22 -2.93
N ARG A 78 2.08 13.50 -4.02
CA ARG A 78 1.60 14.44 -5.05
C ARG A 78 0.26 14.01 -5.60
N GLU A 79 0.12 12.72 -5.91
CA GLU A 79 -1.15 12.16 -6.36
C GLU A 79 -2.26 12.25 -5.31
N THR A 80 -1.94 12.18 -4.01
CA THR A 80 -2.91 12.32 -2.91
C THR A 80 -3.33 13.78 -2.72
N GLU A 81 -2.40 14.73 -2.79
CA GLU A 81 -2.67 16.17 -2.72
C GLU A 81 -3.52 16.67 -3.88
N GLU A 82 -3.27 16.14 -5.08
CA GLU A 82 -3.94 16.56 -6.31
C GLU A 82 -5.33 15.91 -6.52
N SER A 83 -5.73 14.92 -5.69
CA SER A 83 -6.79 13.99 -6.09
C SER A 83 -7.65 13.39 -4.96
N VAL A 84 -8.99 13.43 -5.14
CA VAL A 84 -9.98 12.62 -4.39
C VAL A 84 -10.24 11.27 -5.09
N GLN A 85 -9.32 10.78 -5.94
CA GLN A 85 -9.57 9.64 -6.84
C GLN A 85 -9.38 8.26 -6.19
N LEU A 86 -9.88 8.05 -4.96
CA LEU A 86 -9.87 6.74 -4.31
C LEU A 86 -10.41 5.63 -5.24
N LEU A 87 -11.43 5.94 -6.04
CA LEU A 87 -12.02 5.02 -7.03
C LEU A 87 -11.05 4.60 -8.14
N ARG A 88 -10.18 5.49 -8.63
CA ARG A 88 -9.19 5.17 -9.67
C ARG A 88 -8.22 4.13 -9.13
N TYR A 89 -7.57 4.44 -8.01
CA TYR A 89 -6.55 3.58 -7.43
C TYR A 89 -7.10 2.24 -6.98
N THR A 90 -8.27 2.25 -6.32
CA THR A 90 -8.92 0.99 -5.95
C THR A 90 -9.35 0.15 -7.15
N SER A 91 -9.74 0.75 -8.29
CA SER A 91 -9.97 -0.01 -9.52
C SER A 91 -8.69 -0.58 -10.10
N THR A 92 -7.62 0.21 -10.20
CA THR A 92 -6.30 -0.25 -10.65
C THR A 92 -5.83 -1.45 -9.82
N ILE A 93 -5.95 -1.38 -8.49
CA ILE A 93 -5.65 -2.51 -7.60
C ILE A 93 -6.58 -3.70 -7.87
N LYS A 94 -7.90 -3.49 -7.93
CA LYS A 94 -8.87 -4.56 -8.17
C LYS A 94 -8.61 -5.30 -9.50
N ASP A 95 -8.20 -4.57 -10.53
CA ASP A 95 -7.97 -5.12 -11.88
C ASP A 95 -6.57 -5.75 -12.02
N GLY A 96 -5.58 -5.32 -11.22
CA GLY A 96 -4.20 -5.82 -11.27
C GLY A 96 -3.84 -6.91 -10.27
N PHE A 97 -4.47 -6.90 -9.10
CA PHE A 97 -4.09 -7.74 -7.96
C PHE A 97 -5.00 -8.96 -7.87
N SER A 98 -4.40 -10.10 -7.54
CA SER A 98 -5.12 -11.28 -7.04
C SER A 98 -5.90 -10.96 -5.76
N TYR A 99 -6.77 -11.87 -5.35
CA TYR A 99 -7.51 -11.70 -4.10
C TYR A 99 -6.56 -11.66 -2.89
N GLU A 100 -5.57 -12.54 -2.88
CA GLU A 100 -4.57 -12.66 -1.83
C GLU A 100 -3.72 -11.38 -1.71
N GLU A 101 -3.31 -10.78 -2.83
CA GLU A 101 -2.56 -9.51 -2.83
C GLU A 101 -3.41 -8.36 -2.31
N ARG A 102 -4.72 -8.34 -2.57
CA ARG A 102 -5.64 -7.32 -2.03
C ARG A 102 -5.83 -7.48 -0.53
N VAL A 103 -5.89 -8.71 -0.03
CA VAL A 103 -5.88 -8.98 1.42
C VAL A 103 -4.55 -8.52 2.04
N HIS A 104 -3.43 -8.75 1.36
CA HIS A 104 -2.12 -8.29 1.81
C HIS A 104 -2.02 -6.76 1.84
N LEU A 105 -2.53 -6.07 0.81
CA LEU A 105 -2.64 -4.61 0.82
C LEU A 105 -3.48 -4.09 1.99
N MET A 106 -4.56 -4.78 2.36
CA MET A 106 -5.32 -4.43 3.56
C MET A 106 -4.47 -4.54 4.84
N GLU A 107 -3.57 -5.51 4.93
CA GLU A 107 -2.63 -5.59 6.07
C GLU A 107 -1.67 -4.39 6.08
N MET A 108 -1.11 -4.02 4.93
CA MET A 108 -0.22 -2.86 4.83
C MET A 108 -0.95 -1.56 5.23
N LEU A 109 -2.20 -1.39 4.79
CA LEU A 109 -3.02 -0.23 5.18
C LEU A 109 -3.27 -0.19 6.69
N TRP A 110 -3.56 -1.33 7.31
CA TRP A 110 -3.69 -1.41 8.76
C TRP A 110 -2.38 -1.10 9.49
N GLU A 111 -1.23 -1.54 8.97
CA GLU A 111 0.07 -1.22 9.57
C GLU A 111 0.38 0.27 9.57
N VAL A 112 -0.08 1.00 8.54
CA VAL A 112 0.03 2.46 8.48
C VAL A 112 -0.91 3.12 9.49
N VAL A 113 -2.17 2.73 9.52
CA VAL A 113 -3.19 3.26 10.45
C VAL A 113 -2.89 2.94 11.92
N TYR A 114 -2.04 1.96 12.20
CA TYR A 114 -1.59 1.65 13.56
C TYR A 114 -0.28 2.34 13.95
N ALA A 115 0.30 3.18 13.09
CA ALA A 115 1.60 3.79 13.35
C ALA A 115 1.61 4.71 14.58
N ASP A 116 0.49 5.36 14.90
CA ASP A 116 0.31 6.31 16.00
C ASP A 116 -0.47 5.73 17.21
N GLU A 117 -0.61 4.40 17.26
CA GLU A 117 -1.25 3.59 18.33
C GLU A 117 -2.77 3.75 18.52
N GLN A 118 -3.45 4.75 17.94
CA GLN A 118 -4.90 4.95 18.12
C GLN A 118 -5.65 5.07 16.80
N VAL A 119 -6.47 4.06 16.51
CA VAL A 119 -7.36 4.10 15.35
C VAL A 119 -8.64 4.87 15.65
N GLU A 120 -8.84 5.97 14.95
CA GLU A 120 -10.05 6.77 14.98
C GLU A 120 -11.19 6.17 14.14
N ALA A 121 -12.43 6.61 14.42
CA ALA A 121 -13.61 6.13 13.71
C ALA A 121 -13.54 6.41 12.19
N HIS A 122 -12.93 7.52 11.80
CA HIS A 122 -12.84 7.93 10.41
C HIS A 122 -11.86 7.06 9.60
N GLU A 123 -10.76 6.64 10.21
CA GLU A 123 -9.79 5.71 9.62
C GLU A 123 -10.39 4.31 9.48
N ALA A 124 -11.08 3.83 10.52
CA ALA A 124 -11.81 2.56 10.46
C ALA A 124 -12.87 2.56 9.34
N MET A 125 -13.54 3.71 9.12
CA MET A 125 -14.46 3.88 7.99
C MET A 125 -13.72 3.88 6.64
N LEU A 126 -12.55 4.51 6.54
CA LEU A 126 -11.72 4.45 5.34
C LEU A 126 -11.32 3.01 5.02
N MET A 127 -10.83 2.25 6.00
CA MET A 127 -10.41 0.86 5.82
C MET A 127 -11.55 -0.01 5.30
N ARG A 128 -12.76 0.13 5.88
CA ARG A 128 -13.95 -0.58 5.38
C ARG A 128 -14.30 -0.18 3.95
N ARG A 129 -14.20 1.12 3.62
CA ARG A 129 -14.46 1.63 2.27
C ARG A 129 -13.47 1.07 1.25
N ILE A 130 -12.17 1.07 1.57
CA ILE A 130 -11.13 0.52 0.71
C ILE A 130 -11.38 -0.97 0.48
N ALA A 131 -11.59 -1.75 1.54
CA ALA A 131 -11.87 -3.20 1.44
C ALA A 131 -13.03 -3.50 0.48
N GLY A 132 -14.14 -2.77 0.59
CA GLY A 132 -15.28 -2.91 -0.32
C GLY A 132 -14.94 -2.55 -1.77
N LEU A 133 -14.16 -1.50 -2.01
CA LEU A 133 -13.78 -1.05 -3.35
C LEU A 133 -12.78 -1.97 -4.04
N ILE A 134 -11.88 -2.60 -3.28
CA ILE A 134 -10.97 -3.62 -3.79
C ILE A 134 -11.55 -5.03 -3.66
N TYR A 135 -12.84 -5.19 -3.31
CA TYR A 135 -13.54 -6.49 -3.24
C TYR A 135 -12.84 -7.51 -2.32
N VAL A 136 -12.37 -7.06 -1.17
CA VAL A 136 -11.99 -7.92 -0.03
C VAL A 136 -13.19 -8.02 0.89
N ASP A 137 -13.58 -9.25 1.25
CA ASP A 137 -14.74 -9.43 2.11
C ASP A 137 -14.48 -8.99 3.56
N ASP A 138 -15.55 -8.67 4.30
CA ASP A 138 -15.47 -8.17 5.67
C ASP A 138 -14.75 -9.15 6.62
N ARG A 139 -14.85 -10.46 6.38
CA ARG A 139 -14.21 -11.47 7.22
C ARG A 139 -12.71 -11.43 7.02
N ASP A 140 -12.25 -11.44 5.78
CA ASP A 140 -10.82 -11.43 5.46
C ASP A 140 -10.17 -10.08 5.79
N SER A 141 -10.90 -8.97 5.63
CA SER A 141 -10.48 -7.66 6.12
C SER A 141 -10.32 -7.63 7.65
N GLY A 142 -11.26 -8.25 8.39
CA GLY A 142 -11.16 -8.41 9.84
C GLY A 142 -10.00 -9.32 10.28
N LEU A 143 -9.73 -10.38 9.53
CA LEU A 143 -8.58 -11.26 9.77
C LEU A 143 -7.25 -10.56 9.47
N ALA A 144 -7.17 -9.77 8.40
CA ALA A 144 -6.01 -8.93 8.06
C ALA A 144 -5.67 -7.99 9.22
N ARG A 145 -6.68 -7.25 9.71
CA ARG A 145 -6.54 -6.40 10.90
C ARG A 145 -6.01 -7.18 12.11
N SER A 146 -6.56 -8.36 12.36
CA SER A 146 -6.16 -9.20 13.51
C SER A 146 -4.71 -9.66 13.41
N ARG A 147 -4.24 -10.04 12.21
CA ARG A 147 -2.84 -10.41 11.97
C ARG A 147 -1.89 -9.24 12.20
N VAL A 148 -2.25 -8.03 11.75
CA VAL A 148 -1.43 -6.83 11.98
C VAL A 148 -1.33 -6.52 13.47
N ARG A 149 -2.45 -6.55 14.20
CA ARG A 149 -2.47 -6.38 15.65
C ARG A 149 -1.58 -7.37 16.39
N GLU A 150 -1.62 -8.64 15.99
CA GLU A 150 -0.74 -9.68 16.56
C GLU A 150 0.74 -9.39 16.26
N ARG A 151 1.07 -8.97 15.04
CA ARG A 151 2.43 -8.59 14.64
C ARG A 151 2.95 -7.36 15.40
N LEU A 152 2.08 -6.39 15.66
CA LEU A 152 2.41 -5.15 16.39
C LEU A 152 2.25 -5.27 17.92
N GLN A 153 1.68 -6.38 18.41
CA GLN A 153 1.43 -6.66 19.83
C GLN A 153 0.46 -5.67 20.52
N ILE A 154 -0.62 -5.28 19.83
CA ILE A 154 -1.65 -4.30 20.28
C ILE A 154 -3.10 -4.84 20.25
#